data_AF-A0A9E3YUN4-F1
#
_entry.id   AF-A0A9E3YUN4-F1
#
_cell.length_a   1.000
_cell.length_b   1.000
_cell.length_c   1.000
_cell.angle_alpha   90.00
_cell.angle_beta   90.00
_cell.angle_gamma   90.00
#
_symmetry.space_group_name_H-M   'P 1'
#
loop_
_entity.id
_entity.type
_entity.pdbx_description
1 polymer ?
#
loop_
_entity_poly.entity_id
_entity_poly.type
_entity_poly.pdbx_seq_one_letter_code
_entity_poly.pdbx_strand_id
1 'polypeptide(L)'
;GLERFGGDWLAGAAFTAVDAFFAPVAFRIQTYGLELGNPAARYAERLLQLPAMREWYEAALAEPLRDAGHEAELLASGTVLEDLRVPA
;
A
#
# COMPACT_ATOMS: atom_id res chain seq x y z
N GLY A 1 17.88 -0.56 -6.57
CA GLY A 1 17.35 -1.73 -7.29
C GLY A 1 17.18 -1.40 -8.75
N LEU A 2 16.15 -0.60 -9.05
CA LEU A 2 15.75 -0.21 -10.41
C LEU A 2 16.92 0.22 -11.32
N GLU A 3 17.77 1.15 -10.87
CA GLU A 3 18.92 1.61 -11.69
C GLU A 3 20.05 0.58 -11.79
N ARG A 4 20.35 -0.13 -10.68
CA ARG A 4 21.49 -1.05 -10.60
C ARG A 4 21.28 -2.31 -11.43
N PHE A 5 20.09 -2.90 -11.33
CA PHE A 5 19.77 -4.16 -11.99
C PHE A 5 19.00 -3.96 -13.31
N GLY A 6 18.45 -2.76 -13.53
CA GLY A 6 17.61 -2.46 -14.69
C GLY A 6 16.25 -3.16 -14.63
N GLY A 7 15.35 -2.78 -15.54
CA GLY A 7 14.03 -3.38 -15.66
C GLY A 7 12.95 -2.72 -14.80
N ASP A 8 11.79 -3.37 -14.76
CA ASP A 8 10.57 -2.84 -14.14
C ASP A 8 10.44 -3.17 -12.64
N TRP A 9 11.30 -4.04 -12.11
CA TRP A 9 11.26 -4.55 -10.73
C TRP A 9 12.60 -4.36 -10.02
N LEU A 10 12.61 -4.47 -8.68
CA LEU A 10 13.78 -4.12 -7.88
C LEU A 10 15.00 -5.00 -8.15
N ALA A 11 14.79 -6.23 -8.60
CA ALA A 11 15.82 -7.22 -8.89
C ALA A 11 15.94 -7.57 -10.39
N GLY A 12 15.34 -6.79 -11.29
CA GLY A 12 15.45 -7.02 -12.74
C GLY A 12 14.12 -6.92 -13.49
N ALA A 13 13.99 -7.73 -14.54
CA ALA A 13 12.82 -7.72 -15.41
C ALA A 13 11.60 -8.49 -14.86
N ALA A 14 11.77 -9.34 -13.84
CA ALA A 14 10.72 -10.17 -13.27
C ALA A 14 10.40 -9.79 -11.82
N PHE A 15 9.14 -9.96 -11.43
CA PHE A 15 8.70 -9.81 -10.05
C PHE A 15 9.33 -10.89 -9.16
N THR A 16 9.78 -10.53 -7.97
CA THR A 16 10.43 -11.45 -7.02
C THR A 16 9.96 -11.22 -5.59
N ALA A 17 10.46 -12.04 -4.66
CA ALA A 17 10.23 -11.84 -3.22
C ALA A 17 10.68 -10.46 -2.71
N VAL A 18 11.67 -9.83 -3.37
CA VAL A 18 12.11 -8.47 -3.03
C VAL A 18 10.96 -7.48 -3.26
N ASP A 19 10.21 -7.63 -4.35
CA ASP A 19 9.08 -6.76 -4.66
C ASP A 19 7.89 -7.03 -3.75
N ALA A 20 7.61 -8.30 -3.45
CA ALA A 20 6.59 -8.70 -2.48
C ALA A 20 6.82 -8.08 -1.09
N PHE A 21 8.08 -7.98 -0.65
CA PHE A 21 8.43 -7.31 0.60
C PHE A 21 8.02 -5.82 0.62
N PHE A 22 8.03 -5.15 -0.53
CA PHE A 22 7.66 -3.73 -0.65
C PHE A 22 6.16 -3.49 -0.87
N ALA A 23 5.34 -4.54 -1.02
CA ALA A 23 3.88 -4.42 -1.12
C ALA A 23 3.25 -3.54 -0.02
N PRO A 24 3.48 -3.76 1.29
CA PRO A 24 2.91 -2.91 2.34
C PRO A 24 3.47 -1.46 2.33
N VAL A 25 4.64 -1.22 1.73
CA VAL A 25 5.20 0.12 1.59
C VAL A 25 4.44 0.90 0.51
N ALA A 26 4.04 0.24 -0.58
CA ALA A 26 3.26 0.88 -1.65
C ALA A 26 1.92 1.46 -1.14
N PHE A 27 1.23 0.76 -0.24
CA PHE A 27 -0.01 1.27 0.39
C PHE A 27 0.23 2.49 1.30
N ARG A 28 1.39 2.57 1.96
CA ARG A 28 1.75 3.75 2.78
C ARG A 28 2.07 4.94 1.89
N ILE A 29 2.75 4.71 0.77
CA ILE A 29 3.01 5.75 -0.23
C ILE A 29 1.67 6.32 -0.76
N GLN A 30 0.68 5.47 -1.01
CA GLN A 30 -0.65 5.89 -1.46
C GLN A 30 -1.37 6.83 -0.48
N THR A 31 -1.20 6.63 0.83
CA THR A 31 -2.06 7.28 1.85
C THR A 31 -1.35 8.35 2.68
N TYR A 32 -0.02 8.30 2.82
CA TYR A 32 0.71 9.21 3.71
C TYR A 32 1.12 10.54 3.03
N GLY A 33 0.78 10.74 1.75
CA GLY A 33 1.12 11.98 1.03
C GLY A 33 2.63 12.18 0.83
N LEU A 34 3.39 11.08 0.68
CA LEU A 34 4.84 11.14 0.51
C LEU A 34 5.22 11.65 -0.89
N GLU A 35 6.13 12.61 -0.96
CA GLU A 35 6.73 13.03 -2.22
C GLU A 35 7.90 12.11 -2.59
N LEU A 36 7.83 11.52 -3.78
CA LEU A 36 8.83 10.57 -4.28
C LEU A 36 9.43 11.02 -5.61
N GLY A 37 10.69 10.65 -5.83
CA GLY A 37 11.28 10.72 -7.16
C GLY A 37 10.53 9.84 -8.16
N ASN A 38 10.47 10.26 -9.44
CA ASN A 38 9.67 9.60 -10.48
C ASN A 38 9.85 8.07 -10.58
N PRO A 39 11.07 7.49 -10.53
CA PRO A 39 11.24 6.04 -10.60
C PRO A 39 10.59 5.28 -9.44
N ALA A 40 10.65 5.84 -8.22
CA ALA A 40 10.08 5.22 -7.03
C ALA A 40 8.54 5.32 -7.03
N ALA A 41 7.99 6.46 -7.45
CA ALA A 41 6.54 6.63 -7.60
C ALA A 41 5.95 5.62 -8.61
N ARG A 42 6.56 5.51 -9.80
CA ARG A 42 6.13 4.54 -10.82
C ARG A 42 6.23 3.09 -10.36
N TYR A 43 7.24 2.76 -9.56
CA TYR A 43 7.39 1.44 -8.98
C TYR A 43 6.28 1.13 -7.96
N ALA A 44 5.96 2.08 -7.06
CA ALA A 44 4.88 1.93 -6.11
C ALA A 44 3.52 1.79 -6.82
N GLU A 45 3.25 2.60 -7.83
CA GLU A 45 2.06 2.48 -8.68
C GLU A 45 1.98 1.10 -9.34
N ARG A 46 3.09 0.60 -9.89
CA ARG A 46 3.16 -0.73 -10.50
C ARG A 46 2.82 -1.84 -9.51
N LEU A 47 3.31 -1.76 -8.28
CA LEU A 47 2.94 -2.70 -7.21
C LEU A 47 1.43 -2.66 -6.95
N LEU A 48 0.85 -1.47 -6.77
CA LEU A 48 -0.59 -1.31 -6.48
C LEU A 48 -1.50 -1.83 -7.62
N GLN A 49 -1.00 -1.87 -8.85
CA GLN A 49 -1.74 -2.42 -10.00
C GLN A 49 -1.69 -3.96 -10.12
N LEU A 50 -0.90 -4.65 -9.29
CA LEU A 50 -0.88 -6.11 -9.29
C LEU A 50 -2.25 -6.68 -8.90
N PRO A 51 -2.77 -7.72 -9.58
CA PRO A 51 -4.07 -8.31 -9.25
C PRO A 51 -4.22 -8.70 -7.77
N ALA A 52 -3.19 -9.34 -7.20
CA ALA A 52 -3.18 -9.73 -5.79
C ALA A 52 -3.18 -8.52 -4.83
N MET A 53 -2.58 -7.39 -5.24
CA MET A 53 -2.60 -6.17 -4.43
C MET A 53 -3.98 -5.51 -4.45
N ARG A 54 -4.65 -5.53 -5.60
CA ARG A 54 -6.03 -5.02 -5.72
C ARG A 54 -7.00 -5.89 -4.93
N GLU A 55 -6.87 -7.21 -5.02
CA GLU A 55 -7.64 -8.16 -4.21
C GLU A 55 -7.41 -7.95 -2.72
N TRP A 56 -6.15 -7.78 -2.29
CA TRP A 56 -5.83 -7.50 -0.89
C TRP A 56 -6.45 -6.17 -0.43
N TYR A 57 -6.39 -5.13 -1.24
CA TYR A 57 -7.00 -3.83 -0.92
C TYR A 57 -8.52 -3.93 -0.78
N GLU A 58 -9.19 -4.58 -1.73
CA GLU A 58 -10.65 -4.79 -1.68
C GLU A 58 -11.06 -5.61 -0.46
N ALA A 59 -10.32 -6.67 -0.13
CA ALA A 59 -10.56 -7.49 1.05
C ALA A 59 -10.38 -6.70 2.36
N ALA A 60 -9.36 -5.84 2.43
CA ALA A 60 -9.11 -5.00 3.60
C ALA A 60 -10.23 -3.97 3.83
N LEU A 61 -10.77 -3.38 2.76
CA LEU A 61 -11.93 -2.49 2.86
C LEU A 61 -13.19 -3.25 3.29
N ALA A 62 -13.34 -4.50 2.87
CA ALA A 62 -14.47 -5.36 3.22
C ALA A 62 -14.36 -6.02 4.61
N GLU A 63 -13.23 -5.89 5.31
CA GLU A 63 -13.01 -6.55 6.61
C GLU A 63 -13.93 -5.96 7.69
N PRO A 64 -14.84 -6.76 8.28
CA PRO A 64 -15.81 -6.26 9.25
C PRO A 64 -15.23 -6.19 10.67
N LEU A 65 -14.12 -6.90 10.94
CA LEU A 65 -13.50 -6.89 12.25
C LEU A 65 -12.95 -5.50 12.55
N ARG A 66 -13.37 -4.93 13.69
CA ARG A 66 -12.83 -3.70 14.24
C ARG A 66 -12.19 -4.00 15.58
N ASP A 67 -10.95 -3.55 15.76
CA ASP A 67 -10.33 -3.58 17.08
C ASP A 67 -10.73 -2.33 17.86
N ALA A 68 -11.61 -2.49 18.85
CA ALA A 68 -12.17 -1.39 19.61
C ALA A 68 -11.10 -0.53 20.31
N GLY A 69 -9.96 -1.12 20.69
CA GLY A 69 -8.84 -0.40 21.27
C GLY A 69 -8.22 0.60 20.28
N HIS A 70 -7.83 0.13 19.10
CA HIS A 70 -7.27 1.00 18.06
C HIS A 70 -8.29 2.01 17.53
N GLU A 71 -9.58 1.67 17.42
CA GLU A 71 -10.61 2.65 17.01
C GLU A 71 -10.72 3.81 18.02
N ALA A 72 -10.65 3.50 19.32
CA ALA A 72 -10.66 4.52 20.36
C ALA A 72 -9.39 5.39 20.35
N GLU A 73 -8.22 4.78 20.16
CA GLU A 73 -6.94 5.50 20.06
C GLU A 73 -6.91 6.44 18.84
N LEU A 74 -7.42 5.98 17.70
CA LEU A 74 -7.51 6.76 16.48
C LEU A 74 -8.36 8.03 16.68
N LEU A 75 -9.54 7.89 17.31
CA LEU A 75 -10.44 9.01 17.60
C LEU A 75 -9.90 9.94 18.69
N ALA A 76 -9.09 9.43 19.61
CA ALA A 76 -8.41 10.26 20.62
C ALA A 76 -7.27 11.09 20.02
N SER A 77 -6.65 10.60 18.95
CA SER A 77 -5.47 11.20 18.32
C SER A 77 -5.79 12.15 17.17
N GLY A 78 -7.02 12.15 16.66
CA GLY A 78 -7.39 12.98 15.51
C GLY A 78 -8.86 12.88 15.10
N THR A 79 -9.15 13.35 13.89
CA THR A 79 -10.48 13.31 13.29
C THR A 79 -10.44 12.48 12.02
N VAL A 80 -11.40 11.57 11.87
CA VAL A 80 -11.59 10.81 10.63
C VAL A 80 -12.12 11.75 9.57
N LEU A 81 -11.35 11.97 8.51
CA LEU A 81 -11.76 12.77 7.36
C LEU A 81 -12.55 11.94 6.34
N GLU A 82 -12.19 10.66 6.21
CA GLU A 82 -12.79 9.71 5.28
C GLU A 82 -12.65 8.29 5.84
N ASP A 83 -13.73 7.50 5.80
CA ASP A 83 -13.73 6.08 6.11
C ASP A 83 -14.17 5.31 4.86
N LEU A 84 -13.21 4.64 4.22
CA LEU A 84 -13.42 3.89 2.97
C LEU A 84 -13.89 2.45 3.19
N ARG A 85 -13.95 2.02 4.46
CA ARG A 85 -14.27 0.64 4.81
C ARG A 85 -15.76 0.39 4.60
N VAL A 86 -16.15 -0.84 4.31
CA VAL A 86 -17.59 -1.19 4.25
C VAL A 86 -18.23 -0.92 5.62
N PRO A 87 -19.50 -0.46 5.66
CA PRO A 87 -20.23 -0.31 6.91
C PRO A 87 -20.27 -1.64 7.67
N ALA A 88 -20.05 -1.57 8.98
CA ALA A 88 -20.16 -2.72 9.87
C ALA A 88 -21.61 -3.15 10.10
#